data_AF-A0A7Y2GX84-F1
#
_entry.id   AF-A0A7Y2GX84-F1
#
_cell.length_a   1.000
_cell.length_b   1.000
_cell.length_c   1.000
_cell.angle_alpha   90.00
_cell.angle_beta   90.00
_cell.angle_gamma   90.00
#
_symmetry.space_group_name_H-M   'P 1'
#
loop_
_entity.id
_entity.type
_entity.pdbx_description
1 polymer ?
#
loop_
_entity_poly.entity_id
_entity_poly.type
_entity_poly.pdbx_seq_one_letter_code
_entity_poly.pdbx_strand_id
1 'polypeptide(L)'
;MEINYIGESLAFGKYGNAFVALAFTSALVFSISYLMSLKGDKSWKKIGRVSFIIHALSVFGVIGLLLYLINGHFFEYYYVWFHSSLEMPARYIFSCFWEGQEGSFLLWSFWHVILCSFIILKSRKWEAPVLSVMGMIQVFLSSMILGIYVFGEKIGSNPFILLREHPDMLNLPFTQSANYLEGLNGRGLNPLLQNYWMIIHPPVLFLGFASTAIPFAFVLGGLFTNKVTEWVKPALPYAFFGVMILGTGILMGGAWAYEALSFGGFWAWDPVENASLVPLITFIGAAHVLLIFKRTGRTLITALILTVITFVLILYSTFLTRSGILGDTSVHAFTDLGMSGHLLIYMLFFTVLPAIFIFLRWNSIPKDRSEDKISSREFWMFIGVLTLIISALQITFVTSIPVWNKLFGLDLAPPADVIDHYNSWQIPIAIIVCLLIGLTQFLKYKSTNSDYVKKHVWISLLLSIVISGLSFIWLDFDRIQYYILMFASVYAIVGNLDYFIRIIKAKVNYSGASVAHMGVGFI
;
A
#
# COMPACT_ATOMS: atom_id res chain seq x y z
N MET A 1 23.29 13.00 -41.65
CA MET A 1 22.03 13.56 -42.18
C MET A 1 21.00 13.45 -41.08
N GLU A 2 20.37 14.56 -40.67
CA GLU A 2 19.21 14.49 -39.79
C GLU A 2 18.06 13.82 -40.56
N ILE A 3 17.49 12.76 -40.01
CA ILE A 3 16.33 12.07 -40.58
C ILE A 3 15.10 12.94 -40.31
N ASN A 4 14.35 13.29 -41.36
CA ASN A 4 13.07 13.98 -41.21
C ASN A 4 11.94 12.95 -41.08
N TYR A 5 11.56 12.63 -39.85
CA TYR A 5 10.53 11.65 -39.55
C TYR A 5 9.13 12.14 -39.97
N ILE A 6 8.34 11.24 -40.56
CA ILE A 6 7.03 11.53 -41.15
C ILE A 6 5.94 10.97 -40.23
N GLY A 7 4.92 11.79 -39.95
CA GLY A 7 3.73 11.36 -39.19
C GLY A 7 3.83 11.50 -37.67
N GLU A 8 4.96 11.97 -37.12
CA GLU A 8 5.11 12.18 -35.67
C GLU A 8 4.32 13.38 -35.15
N SER A 9 3.53 13.19 -34.09
CA SER A 9 2.79 14.26 -33.41
C SER A 9 3.56 14.83 -32.21
N LEU A 10 4.72 15.43 -32.46
CA LEU A 10 5.70 15.84 -31.44
C LEU A 10 5.20 16.87 -30.40
N ALA A 11 4.14 17.63 -30.71
CA ALA A 11 3.61 18.66 -29.83
C ALA A 11 3.13 18.07 -28.49
N PHE A 12 2.52 16.88 -28.51
CA PHE A 12 2.01 16.24 -27.31
C PHE A 12 3.14 15.89 -26.34
N GLY A 13 4.25 15.35 -26.82
CA GLY A 13 5.43 15.05 -25.99
C GLY A 13 5.98 16.30 -25.31
N LYS A 14 6.00 17.45 -25.99
CA LYS A 14 6.41 18.73 -25.40
C LYS A 14 5.47 19.17 -24.27
N TYR A 15 4.16 19.06 -24.45
CA TYR A 15 3.19 19.37 -23.41
C TYR A 15 3.27 18.40 -22.23
N GLY A 16 3.42 17.10 -22.51
CA GLY A 16 3.61 16.07 -21.50
C GLY A 16 4.84 16.32 -20.64
N ASN A 17 5.99 16.60 -21.26
CA ASN A 17 7.23 16.96 -20.58
C ASN A 17 7.08 18.23 -19.74
N ALA A 18 6.37 19.24 -20.25
CA ALA A 18 6.09 20.46 -19.50
C ALA A 18 5.23 20.17 -18.26
N PHE A 19 4.19 19.35 -18.37
CA PHE A 19 3.38 18.95 -17.21
C PHE A 19 4.17 18.11 -16.21
N VAL A 20 5.02 17.18 -16.66
CA VAL A 20 5.90 16.38 -15.79
C VAL A 20 6.86 17.28 -15.00
N ALA A 21 7.55 18.21 -15.68
CA ALA A 21 8.45 19.17 -15.04
C ALA A 21 7.69 20.11 -14.08
N LEU A 22 6.50 20.56 -14.46
CA LEU A 22 5.67 21.40 -13.62
C LEU A 22 5.17 20.65 -12.39
N ALA A 23 4.78 19.37 -12.52
CA ALA A 23 4.38 18.52 -11.40
C ALA A 23 5.53 18.38 -10.39
N PHE A 24 6.74 18.09 -10.84
CA PHE A 24 7.92 17.98 -9.98
C PHE A 24 8.29 19.30 -9.29
N THR A 25 8.40 20.39 -10.05
CA THR A 25 8.81 21.69 -9.50
C THR A 25 7.76 22.25 -8.54
N SER A 26 6.48 22.17 -8.89
CA SER A 26 5.39 22.58 -7.99
C SER A 26 5.29 21.68 -6.75
N ALA A 27 5.61 20.38 -6.85
CA ALA A 27 5.75 19.49 -5.69
C ALA A 27 6.79 19.99 -4.69
N LEU A 28 7.95 20.38 -5.21
CA LEU A 28 9.05 20.93 -4.41
C LEU A 28 8.63 22.24 -3.72
N VAL A 29 8.04 23.16 -4.48
CA VAL A 29 7.59 24.46 -3.95
C VAL A 29 6.49 24.26 -2.90
N PHE A 30 5.51 23.40 -3.13
CA PHE A 30 4.43 23.20 -2.15
C PHE A 30 4.94 22.52 -0.88
N SER A 31 5.85 21.54 -0.99
CA SER A 31 6.49 20.88 0.14
C SER A 31 7.23 21.88 1.04
N ILE A 32 8.14 22.66 0.44
CA ILE A 32 8.94 23.67 1.14
C ILE A 32 8.03 24.76 1.72
N SER A 33 7.06 25.24 0.97
CA SER A 33 6.17 26.33 1.41
C SER A 33 5.33 25.88 2.61
N TYR A 34 4.76 24.68 2.59
CA TYR A 34 4.02 24.17 3.75
C TYR A 34 4.93 23.96 4.97
N LEU A 35 6.16 23.49 4.77
CA LEU A 35 7.15 23.36 5.85
C LEU A 35 7.52 24.72 6.45
N MET A 36 7.76 25.74 5.61
CA MET A 36 8.07 27.10 6.04
C MET A 36 6.89 27.76 6.76
N SER A 37 5.66 27.45 6.36
CA SER A 37 4.46 27.96 7.04
C SER A 37 4.32 27.49 8.50
N LEU A 38 5.02 26.42 8.89
CA LEU A 38 5.07 25.98 10.28
C LEU A 38 5.75 26.99 11.21
N LYS A 39 6.55 27.92 10.66
CA LYS A 39 7.18 29.02 11.42
C LYS A 39 6.22 30.17 11.75
N GLY A 40 4.97 30.13 11.27
CA GLY A 40 3.90 31.06 11.65
C GLY A 40 3.51 32.11 10.59
N ASP A 41 4.29 32.27 9.52
CA ASP A 41 3.94 33.17 8.43
C ASP A 41 2.90 32.55 7.48
N LYS A 42 1.74 33.22 7.39
CA LYS A 42 0.59 32.79 6.59
C LYS A 42 0.83 32.90 5.08
N SER A 43 1.79 33.72 4.63
CA SER A 43 2.12 33.90 3.20
C SER A 43 2.54 32.57 2.56
N TRP A 44 3.41 31.83 3.24
CA TRP A 44 3.89 30.51 2.84
C TRP A 44 2.77 29.49 2.70
N LYS A 45 1.75 29.54 3.57
CA LYS A 45 0.59 28.65 3.45
C LYS A 45 -0.20 28.92 2.16
N LYS A 46 -0.33 30.19 1.75
CA LYS A 46 -0.98 30.57 0.50
C LYS A 46 -0.18 30.06 -0.71
N ILE A 47 1.14 30.25 -0.69
CA ILE A 47 2.04 29.74 -1.75
C ILE A 47 1.96 28.22 -1.83
N GLY A 48 1.95 27.52 -0.68
CA GLY A 48 1.79 26.07 -0.62
C GLY A 48 0.49 25.59 -1.25
N ARG A 49 -0.64 26.24 -0.96
CA ARG A 49 -1.93 25.91 -1.59
C ARG A 49 -1.93 26.12 -3.10
N VAL A 50 -1.43 27.26 -3.58
CA VAL A 50 -1.38 27.56 -5.02
C VAL A 50 -0.48 26.55 -5.72
N SER A 51 0.68 26.24 -5.15
CA SER A 51 1.63 25.27 -5.70
C SER A 51 1.05 23.85 -5.70
N PHE A 52 0.29 23.46 -4.67
CA PHE A 52 -0.45 22.21 -4.66
C PHE A 52 -1.50 22.14 -5.78
N ILE A 53 -2.23 23.22 -6.05
CA ILE A 53 -3.21 23.27 -7.14
C ILE A 53 -2.50 23.12 -8.50
N ILE A 54 -1.37 23.82 -8.69
CA ILE A 54 -0.56 23.68 -9.91
C ILE A 54 -0.06 22.24 -10.06
N HIS A 55 0.43 21.63 -8.99
CA HIS A 55 0.85 20.23 -8.97
C HIS A 55 -0.29 19.29 -9.35
N ALA A 56 -1.46 19.45 -8.71
CA ALA A 56 -2.65 18.66 -9.00
C ALA A 56 -3.04 18.77 -10.48
N LEU A 57 -3.19 19.99 -11.00
CA LEU A 57 -3.52 20.23 -12.41
C LEU A 57 -2.48 19.64 -13.36
N SER A 58 -1.19 19.65 -12.99
CA SER A 58 -0.12 19.05 -13.78
C SER A 58 -0.23 17.53 -13.80
N VAL A 59 -0.47 16.88 -12.66
CA VAL A 59 -0.71 15.43 -12.58
C VAL A 59 -1.93 15.04 -13.44
N PHE A 60 -3.05 15.77 -13.31
CA PHE A 60 -4.22 15.55 -14.17
C PHE A 60 -3.91 15.78 -15.66
N GLY A 61 -3.09 16.78 -15.98
CA GLY A 61 -2.62 17.07 -17.33
C GLY A 61 -1.80 15.92 -17.93
N VAL A 62 -0.84 15.37 -17.16
CA VAL A 62 -0.06 14.20 -17.57
C VAL A 62 -0.97 13.00 -17.85
N ILE A 63 -1.88 12.68 -16.91
CA ILE A 63 -2.78 11.53 -17.02
C ILE A 63 -3.73 11.70 -18.22
N GLY A 64 -4.36 12.86 -18.35
CA GLY A 64 -5.30 13.13 -19.44
C GLY A 64 -4.64 13.06 -20.81
N LEU A 65 -3.42 13.60 -20.93
CA LEU A 65 -2.65 13.55 -22.16
C LEU A 65 -2.21 12.13 -22.50
N LEU A 66 -1.69 11.37 -21.52
CA LEU A 66 -1.28 9.99 -21.76
C LEU A 66 -2.46 9.10 -22.16
N LEU A 67 -3.62 9.25 -21.51
CA LEU A 67 -4.85 8.55 -21.90
C LEU A 67 -5.32 8.92 -23.32
N TYR A 68 -5.21 10.20 -23.69
CA TYR A 68 -5.51 10.65 -25.06
C TYR A 68 -4.58 9.97 -26.08
N LEU A 69 -3.27 9.91 -25.79
CA LEU A 69 -2.29 9.27 -26.66
C LEU A 69 -2.51 7.75 -26.78
N ILE A 70 -2.83 7.07 -25.67
CA ILE A 70 -3.15 5.64 -25.66
C ILE A 70 -4.40 5.36 -26.50
N ASN A 71 -5.48 6.13 -26.29
CA ASN A 71 -6.74 5.94 -27.01
C ASN A 71 -6.64 6.27 -28.50
N GLY A 72 -5.75 7.20 -28.87
CA GLY A 72 -5.45 7.53 -30.26
C GLY A 72 -4.39 6.64 -30.92
N HIS A 73 -3.81 5.67 -30.20
CA HIS A 73 -2.74 4.80 -30.70
C HIS A 73 -1.56 5.56 -31.30
N PHE A 74 -1.12 6.63 -30.64
CA PHE A 74 0.08 7.40 -31.02
C PHE A 74 1.36 6.59 -30.76
N PHE A 75 1.65 5.61 -31.62
CA PHE A 75 2.74 4.65 -31.50
C PHE A 75 4.14 5.26 -31.66
N GLU A 76 4.25 6.53 -32.01
CA GLU A 76 5.51 7.27 -31.91
C GLU A 76 5.99 7.43 -30.46
N TYR A 77 5.12 7.26 -29.47
CA TYR A 77 5.49 7.25 -28.05
C TYR A 77 5.74 5.82 -27.57
N TYR A 78 6.90 5.59 -26.94
CA TYR A 78 7.31 4.26 -26.49
C TYR A 78 6.26 3.60 -25.59
N TYR A 79 5.75 4.35 -24.60
CA TYR A 79 4.75 3.85 -23.66
C TYR A 79 3.47 3.38 -24.39
N VAL A 80 2.98 4.15 -25.36
CA VAL A 80 1.77 3.82 -26.11
C VAL A 80 1.99 2.58 -26.97
N TRP A 81 3.12 2.51 -27.68
CA TRP A 81 3.48 1.34 -28.49
C TRP A 81 3.68 0.08 -27.65
N PHE A 82 4.29 0.19 -26.48
CA PHE A 82 4.61 -0.96 -25.65
C PHE A 82 3.37 -1.53 -24.94
N HIS A 83 2.40 -0.68 -24.57
CA HIS A 83 1.27 -1.08 -23.71
C HIS A 83 -0.09 -1.18 -24.43
N SER A 84 -0.23 -0.70 -25.68
CA SER A 84 -1.48 -0.73 -26.44
C SER A 84 -1.30 -1.36 -27.82
N SER A 85 -2.39 -1.81 -28.45
CA SER A 85 -2.40 -2.31 -29.83
C SER A 85 -3.77 -2.09 -30.46
N LEU A 86 -3.84 -2.14 -31.80
CA LEU A 86 -5.07 -1.98 -32.56
C LEU A 86 -6.05 -3.16 -32.40
N GLU A 87 -5.54 -4.33 -31.99
CA GLU A 87 -6.30 -5.58 -31.86
C GLU A 87 -6.87 -5.76 -30.45
N MET A 88 -6.41 -4.95 -29.48
CA MET A 88 -6.80 -5.11 -28.09
C MET A 88 -8.26 -4.66 -27.87
N PRO A 89 -9.06 -5.40 -27.09
CA PRO A 89 -10.41 -4.98 -26.74
C PRO A 89 -10.43 -3.60 -26.06
N ALA A 90 -11.27 -2.68 -26.55
CA ALA A 90 -11.33 -1.29 -26.08
C ALA A 90 -11.56 -1.13 -24.56
N ARG A 91 -12.19 -2.11 -23.91
CA ARG A 91 -12.41 -2.11 -22.45
C ARG A 91 -11.12 -2.07 -21.62
N TYR A 92 -9.99 -2.52 -22.19
CA TYR A 92 -8.70 -2.54 -21.50
C TYR A 92 -7.81 -1.34 -21.81
N ILE A 93 -8.24 -0.39 -22.66
CA ILE A 93 -7.47 0.83 -22.98
C ILE A 93 -7.11 1.62 -21.72
N PHE A 94 -8.04 1.71 -20.76
CA PHE A 94 -7.76 2.36 -19.48
C PHE A 94 -6.74 1.58 -18.64
N SER A 95 -6.72 0.26 -18.73
CA SER A 95 -5.74 -0.57 -18.02
C SER A 95 -4.32 -0.39 -18.53
N CYS A 96 -4.12 -0.04 -19.80
CA CYS A 96 -2.81 0.31 -20.34
C CYS A 96 -2.16 1.49 -19.61
N PHE A 97 -2.98 2.40 -19.05
CA PHE A 97 -2.45 3.56 -18.34
C PHE A 97 -1.72 3.19 -17.06
N TRP A 98 -2.06 2.12 -16.34
CA TRP A 98 -1.41 1.75 -15.06
C TRP A 98 -0.67 0.41 -15.08
N GLU A 99 -0.62 -0.27 -16.23
CA GLU A 99 0.14 -1.50 -16.37
C GLU A 99 1.65 -1.26 -16.26
N GLY A 100 2.16 -0.22 -16.92
CA GLY A 100 3.56 0.19 -16.85
C GLY A 100 3.97 0.83 -15.51
N GLN A 101 5.29 0.96 -15.28
CA GLN A 101 5.81 1.53 -14.04
C GLN A 101 5.44 3.02 -13.91
N GLU A 102 5.62 3.81 -14.97
CA GLU A 102 5.32 5.24 -15.06
C GLU A 102 3.84 5.51 -14.73
N GLY A 103 2.98 4.72 -15.35
CA GLY A 103 1.54 4.72 -15.11
C GLY A 103 1.15 4.47 -13.67
N SER A 104 1.79 3.48 -13.04
CA SER A 104 1.53 3.13 -11.64
C SER A 104 1.97 4.24 -10.67
N PHE A 105 3.11 4.92 -10.93
CA PHE A 105 3.52 6.09 -10.14
C PHE A 105 2.56 7.27 -10.32
N LEU A 106 2.03 7.48 -11.53
CA LEU A 106 1.01 8.50 -11.79
C LEU A 106 -0.30 8.19 -11.08
N LEU A 107 -0.75 6.93 -11.07
CA LEU A 107 -1.93 6.48 -10.34
C LEU A 107 -1.78 6.70 -8.83
N TRP A 108 -0.58 6.46 -8.29
CA TRP A 108 -0.28 6.77 -6.89
C TRP A 108 -0.36 8.27 -6.61
N SER A 109 0.28 9.10 -7.45
CA SER A 109 0.24 10.56 -7.34
C SER A 109 -1.19 11.11 -7.43
N PHE A 110 -2.01 10.57 -8.32
CA PHE A 110 -3.42 10.91 -8.45
C PHE A 110 -4.19 10.71 -7.14
N TRP A 111 -4.06 9.54 -6.50
CA TRP A 111 -4.75 9.28 -5.24
C TRP A 111 -4.25 10.20 -4.11
N HIS A 112 -2.95 10.49 -4.07
CA HIS A 112 -2.43 11.48 -3.13
C HIS A 112 -3.02 12.88 -3.36
N VAL A 113 -3.18 13.34 -4.61
CA VAL A 113 -3.83 14.62 -4.91
C VAL A 113 -5.26 14.65 -4.36
N ILE A 114 -6.03 13.58 -4.54
CA ILE A 114 -7.39 13.47 -4.01
C ILE A 114 -7.38 13.51 -2.47
N LEU A 115 -6.56 12.67 -1.83
CA LEU A 115 -6.49 12.60 -0.37
C LEU A 115 -6.00 13.93 0.25
N CYS A 116 -4.99 14.56 -0.34
CA CYS A 116 -4.50 15.87 0.05
C CYS A 116 -5.58 16.96 -0.05
N SER A 117 -6.42 16.91 -1.08
CA SER A 117 -7.56 17.83 -1.23
C SER A 117 -8.53 17.68 -0.05
N PHE A 118 -8.83 16.46 0.39
CA PHE A 118 -9.63 16.23 1.60
C PHE A 118 -8.95 16.79 2.86
N ILE A 119 -7.62 16.64 3.01
CA ILE A 119 -6.87 17.19 4.13
C ILE A 119 -6.96 18.73 4.15
N ILE A 120 -6.83 19.40 3.00
CA ILE A 120 -6.96 20.86 2.90
C ILE A 120 -8.35 21.34 3.35
N LEU A 121 -9.39 20.60 2.97
CA LEU A 121 -10.77 20.93 3.31
C LEU A 121 -11.14 20.65 4.77
N LYS A 122 -10.59 19.60 5.39
CA LYS A 122 -11.06 19.09 6.70
C LYS A 122 -10.08 19.32 7.85
N SER A 123 -8.77 19.31 7.61
CA SER A 123 -7.78 19.11 8.67
C SER A 123 -7.24 20.41 9.30
N ARG A 124 -7.66 21.58 8.82
CA ARG A 124 -7.40 22.92 9.40
C ARG A 124 -5.95 23.13 9.89
N LYS A 125 -5.70 22.97 11.20
CA LYS A 125 -4.37 23.14 11.84
C LYS A 125 -3.35 22.09 11.42
N TRP A 126 -3.82 20.94 10.94
CA TRP A 126 -2.99 19.84 10.44
C TRP A 126 -2.72 19.92 8.94
N GLU A 127 -3.33 20.86 8.23
CA GLU A 127 -3.07 21.03 6.79
C GLU A 127 -1.58 21.23 6.53
N ALA A 128 -0.94 22.24 7.13
CA ALA A 128 0.46 22.52 6.85
C ALA A 128 1.43 21.39 7.26
N PRO A 129 1.33 20.80 8.46
CA PRO A 129 2.20 19.68 8.85
C PRO A 129 2.05 18.43 7.99
N VAL A 130 0.82 18.11 7.55
CA VAL A 130 0.57 16.91 6.73
C VAL A 130 0.97 17.17 5.28
N LEU A 131 0.60 18.32 4.70
CA LEU A 131 0.89 18.64 3.31
C LEU A 131 2.38 18.87 3.04
N SER A 132 3.17 19.28 4.02
CA SER A 132 4.63 19.35 3.85
C SER A 132 5.22 17.95 3.61
N VAL A 133 4.81 16.95 4.39
CA VAL A 133 5.26 15.56 4.23
C VAL A 133 4.72 14.95 2.94
N MET A 134 3.43 15.17 2.64
CA MET A 134 2.85 14.71 1.37
C MET A 134 3.55 15.36 0.17
N GLY A 135 4.05 16.59 0.31
CA GLY A 135 4.87 17.23 -0.70
C GLY A 135 6.21 16.59 -0.92
N MET A 136 6.89 16.20 0.16
CA MET A 136 8.11 15.40 0.04
C MET A 136 7.81 14.11 -0.74
N ILE A 137 6.73 13.40 -0.40
CA ILE A 137 6.30 12.19 -1.11
C ILE A 137 6.04 12.46 -2.60
N GLN A 138 5.33 13.55 -2.92
CA GLN A 138 5.06 13.93 -4.31
C GLN A 138 6.30 14.34 -5.10
N VAL A 139 7.31 14.93 -4.45
CA VAL A 139 8.60 15.24 -5.09
C VAL A 139 9.25 13.94 -5.59
N PHE A 140 9.27 12.89 -4.76
CA PHE A 140 9.83 11.60 -5.15
C PHE A 140 8.98 10.89 -6.21
N LEU A 141 7.65 10.84 -6.08
CA LEU A 141 6.82 10.21 -7.10
C LEU A 141 6.90 10.96 -8.45
N SER A 142 6.97 12.29 -8.42
CA SER A 142 7.16 13.09 -9.63
C SER A 142 8.57 12.93 -10.21
N SER A 143 9.61 12.72 -9.38
CA SER A 143 10.95 12.42 -9.89
C SER A 143 11.02 11.06 -10.56
N MET A 144 10.20 10.08 -10.16
CA MET A 144 10.12 8.76 -10.83
C MET A 144 9.60 8.84 -12.26
N ILE A 145 8.98 9.94 -12.69
CA ILE A 145 8.45 10.12 -14.04
C ILE A 145 9.19 11.19 -14.87
N LEU A 146 10.29 11.76 -14.36
CA LEU A 146 11.05 12.81 -15.04
C LEU A 146 11.77 12.30 -16.31
N GLY A 147 12.44 11.15 -16.20
CA GLY A 147 13.23 10.56 -17.29
C GLY A 147 14.42 11.41 -17.74
N ILE A 148 15.13 12.02 -16.79
CA ILE A 148 16.34 12.83 -17.03
C ILE A 148 17.59 12.09 -16.54
N TYR A 149 18.76 12.43 -17.10
CA TYR A 149 20.04 11.95 -16.60
C TYR A 149 20.76 13.05 -15.83
N VAL A 150 21.18 12.76 -14.60
CA VAL A 150 21.91 13.70 -13.74
C VAL A 150 23.18 13.02 -13.26
N PHE A 151 24.34 13.57 -13.61
CA PHE A 151 25.67 12.99 -13.32
C PHE A 151 25.85 11.55 -13.84
N GLY A 152 25.20 11.20 -14.96
CA GLY A 152 25.26 9.86 -15.54
C GLY A 152 24.23 8.88 -14.98
N GLU A 153 23.51 9.23 -13.92
CA GLU A 153 22.47 8.40 -13.32
C GLU A 153 21.08 8.78 -13.85
N LYS A 154 20.25 7.78 -14.15
CA LYS A 154 18.88 7.97 -14.64
C LYS A 154 17.94 8.31 -13.47
N ILE A 155 17.25 9.44 -13.57
CA ILE A 155 16.21 9.87 -12.63
C ILE A 155 14.85 9.75 -13.30
N GLY A 156 14.13 8.70 -12.90
CA GLY A 156 12.79 8.43 -13.38
C GLY A 156 12.74 7.87 -14.80
N SER A 157 11.54 7.60 -15.28
CA SER A 157 11.25 7.17 -16.65
C SER A 157 10.14 8.03 -17.23
N ASN A 158 10.37 8.61 -18.40
CA ASN A 158 9.44 9.58 -18.99
C ASN A 158 8.41 8.85 -19.87
N PRO A 159 7.10 8.91 -19.56
CA PRO A 159 6.08 8.24 -20.35
C PRO A 159 5.86 8.85 -21.75
N PHE A 160 6.43 10.03 -22.02
CA PHE A 160 6.34 10.74 -23.30
C PHE A 160 7.62 10.65 -24.14
N ILE A 161 8.56 9.75 -23.78
CA ILE A 161 9.72 9.47 -24.62
C ILE A 161 9.28 8.87 -25.96
N LEU A 162 9.87 9.35 -27.05
CA LEU A 162 9.59 8.81 -28.37
C LEU A 162 10.15 7.39 -28.49
N LEU A 163 9.46 6.55 -29.25
CA LEU A 163 9.86 5.17 -29.55
C LEU A 163 11.29 5.14 -30.07
N ARG A 164 11.61 5.98 -31.06
CA ARG A 164 12.96 6.07 -31.65
C ARG A 164 14.05 6.62 -30.72
N GLU A 165 13.68 7.27 -29.61
CA GLU A 165 14.60 7.85 -28.64
C GLU A 165 14.78 6.97 -27.40
N HIS A 166 13.93 5.94 -27.24
CA HIS A 166 14.04 5.03 -26.12
C HIS A 166 15.35 4.22 -26.19
N PRO A 167 16.10 4.04 -25.09
CA PRO A 167 17.39 3.34 -25.10
C PRO A 167 17.37 1.97 -25.77
N ASP A 168 16.30 1.19 -25.54
CA ASP A 168 16.15 -0.16 -26.10
C ASP A 168 15.80 -0.19 -27.60
N MET A 169 15.40 0.95 -28.16
CA MET A 169 14.94 1.11 -29.54
C MET A 169 15.89 1.98 -30.38
N LEU A 170 16.78 2.69 -29.70
CA LEU A 170 17.76 3.57 -30.29
C LEU A 170 18.68 2.75 -31.22
N ASN A 171 18.92 3.27 -32.41
CA ASN A 171 19.76 2.66 -33.44
C ASN A 171 19.22 1.35 -34.06
N LEU A 172 18.00 0.91 -33.76
CA LEU A 172 17.42 -0.22 -34.48
C LEU A 172 17.16 0.14 -35.96
N PRO A 173 17.33 -0.79 -36.92
CA PRO A 173 17.22 -0.47 -38.34
C PRO A 173 15.88 0.18 -38.73
N PHE A 174 14.77 -0.25 -38.12
CA PHE A 174 13.45 0.30 -38.44
C PHE A 174 13.26 1.73 -37.92
N THR A 175 13.81 2.07 -36.76
CA THR A 175 13.70 3.44 -36.18
C THR A 175 14.56 4.46 -36.92
N GLN A 176 15.44 4.02 -37.83
CA GLN A 176 16.23 4.89 -38.71
C GLN A 176 15.50 5.21 -40.03
N SER A 177 14.30 4.67 -40.26
CA SER A 177 13.49 5.02 -41.43
C SER A 177 12.64 6.26 -41.17
N ALA A 178 12.55 7.16 -42.15
CA ALA A 178 11.70 8.35 -42.05
C ALA A 178 10.21 8.00 -41.88
N ASN A 179 9.76 6.86 -42.41
CA ASN A 179 8.39 6.36 -42.32
C ASN A 179 8.22 5.19 -41.34
N TYR A 180 9.02 5.10 -40.27
CA TYR A 180 8.99 3.96 -39.32
C TYR A 180 7.63 3.70 -38.65
N LEU A 181 6.71 4.67 -38.67
CA LEU A 181 5.35 4.53 -38.15
C LEU A 181 4.39 3.81 -39.12
N GLU A 182 4.76 3.71 -40.40
CA GLU A 182 3.90 3.11 -41.42
C GLU A 182 3.74 1.60 -41.15
N GLY A 183 2.49 1.18 -40.90
CA GLY A 183 2.18 -0.22 -40.56
C GLY A 183 2.63 -0.65 -39.17
N LEU A 184 3.07 0.28 -38.31
CA LEU A 184 3.44 -0.02 -36.94
C LEU A 184 2.19 -0.37 -36.11
N ASN A 185 2.22 -1.52 -35.46
CA ASN A 185 1.26 -1.88 -34.42
C ASN A 185 1.99 -2.00 -33.09
N GLY A 186 1.31 -1.62 -32.01
CA GLY A 186 1.84 -1.78 -30.66
C GLY A 186 1.74 -3.22 -30.17
N ARG A 187 2.45 -3.52 -29.09
CA ARG A 187 2.52 -4.88 -28.50
C ARG A 187 1.23 -5.29 -27.79
N GLY A 188 0.45 -4.32 -27.34
CA GLY A 188 -0.75 -4.53 -26.53
C GLY A 188 -0.43 -5.00 -25.11
N LEU A 189 -1.47 -5.11 -24.28
CA LEU A 189 -1.35 -5.73 -22.97
C LEU A 189 -1.01 -7.21 -23.11
N ASN A 190 -0.17 -7.69 -22.19
CA ASN A 190 0.04 -9.13 -22.00
C ASN A 190 -1.34 -9.83 -21.91
N PRO A 191 -1.60 -10.91 -22.68
CA PRO A 191 -2.88 -11.61 -22.66
C PRO A 191 -3.37 -12.01 -21.26
N LEU A 192 -2.46 -12.33 -20.33
CA LEU A 192 -2.80 -12.64 -18.92
C LEU A 192 -3.38 -11.44 -18.16
N LEU A 193 -3.06 -10.22 -18.60
CA LEU A 193 -3.56 -8.97 -18.02
C LEU A 193 -4.88 -8.51 -18.65
N GLN A 194 -5.34 -9.15 -19.73
CA GLN A 194 -6.64 -8.87 -20.35
C GLN A 194 -7.79 -9.51 -19.57
N ASN A 195 -7.88 -9.19 -18.28
CA ASN A 195 -8.93 -9.63 -17.35
C ASN A 195 -9.60 -8.39 -16.73
N TYR A 196 -10.90 -8.45 -16.42
CA TYR A 196 -11.62 -7.33 -15.80
C TYR A 196 -11.00 -6.89 -14.46
N TRP A 197 -10.35 -7.79 -13.72
CA TRP A 197 -9.62 -7.46 -12.51
C TRP A 197 -8.54 -6.41 -12.76
N MET A 198 -7.85 -6.44 -13.90
CA MET A 198 -6.85 -5.44 -14.28
C MET A 198 -7.43 -4.02 -14.43
N ILE A 199 -8.74 -3.88 -14.59
CA ILE A 199 -9.43 -2.59 -14.66
C ILE A 199 -9.67 -2.03 -13.25
N ILE A 200 -10.06 -2.89 -12.31
CA ILE A 200 -10.60 -2.46 -11.01
C ILE A 200 -9.62 -2.64 -9.85
N HIS A 201 -8.77 -3.66 -9.87
CA HIS A 201 -7.85 -3.99 -8.78
C HIS A 201 -6.74 -2.94 -8.62
N PRO A 202 -5.95 -2.57 -9.65
CA PRO A 202 -4.85 -1.62 -9.47
C PRO A 202 -5.30 -0.26 -8.91
N PRO A 203 -6.40 0.38 -9.38
CA PRO A 203 -6.89 1.61 -8.78
C PRO A 203 -7.21 1.49 -7.28
N VAL A 204 -7.81 0.37 -6.86
CA VAL A 204 -8.15 0.13 -5.44
C VAL A 204 -6.90 -0.14 -4.62
N LEU A 205 -5.98 -0.97 -5.11
CA LEU A 205 -4.73 -1.29 -4.42
C LEU A 205 -3.87 -0.03 -4.23
N PHE A 206 -3.71 0.79 -5.27
CA PHE A 206 -2.95 2.03 -5.20
C PHE A 206 -3.62 3.10 -4.32
N LEU A 207 -4.96 3.14 -4.22
CA LEU A 207 -5.62 3.95 -3.20
C LEU A 207 -5.29 3.45 -1.79
N GLY A 208 -5.20 2.13 -1.60
CA GLY A 208 -4.72 1.51 -0.37
C GLY A 208 -3.30 1.97 -0.02
N PHE A 209 -2.36 1.88 -0.96
CA PHE A 209 -0.99 2.34 -0.80
C PHE A 209 -0.94 3.83 -0.44
N ALA A 210 -1.64 4.67 -1.21
CA ALA A 210 -1.73 6.10 -0.99
C ALA A 210 -2.32 6.47 0.38
N SER A 211 -3.27 5.67 0.87
CA SER A 211 -3.92 5.93 2.16
C SER A 211 -3.00 5.73 3.35
N THR A 212 -2.00 4.84 3.26
CA THR A 212 -1.01 4.62 4.34
C THR A 212 -0.13 5.87 4.57
N ALA A 213 0.10 6.68 3.53
CA ALA A 213 0.90 7.89 3.60
C ALA A 213 0.25 8.97 4.48
N ILE A 214 -1.09 8.97 4.62
CA ILE A 214 -1.79 10.00 5.38
C ILE A 214 -1.53 9.88 6.90
N PRO A 215 -1.76 8.73 7.58
CA PRO A 215 -1.34 8.54 8.97
C PRO A 215 0.16 8.76 9.18
N PHE A 216 1.00 8.33 8.25
CA PHE A 216 2.44 8.59 8.27
C PHE A 216 2.76 10.10 8.27
N ALA A 217 2.11 10.88 7.41
CA ALA A 217 2.25 12.32 7.36
C ALA A 217 1.73 13.03 8.63
N PHE A 218 0.68 12.49 9.27
CA PHE A 218 0.26 12.95 10.59
C PHE A 218 1.33 12.70 11.67
N VAL A 219 1.99 11.53 11.68
CA VAL A 219 3.11 11.24 12.59
C VAL A 219 4.23 12.26 12.43
N LEU A 220 4.75 12.40 11.22
CA LEU A 220 5.85 13.34 10.94
C LEU A 220 5.43 14.78 11.21
N GLY A 221 4.22 15.20 10.81
CA GLY A 221 3.70 16.52 11.11
C GLY A 221 3.56 16.78 12.62
N GLY A 222 3.20 15.76 13.39
CA GLY A 222 3.18 15.81 14.85
C GLY A 222 4.58 16.00 15.44
N LEU A 223 5.57 15.27 14.93
CA LEU A 223 6.97 15.39 15.35
C LEU A 223 7.59 16.75 14.97
N PHE A 224 7.32 17.25 13.77
CA PHE A 224 7.76 18.56 13.29
C PHE A 224 7.24 19.69 14.18
N THR A 225 5.98 19.60 14.60
CA THR A 225 5.31 20.62 15.41
C THR A 225 5.36 20.37 16.92
N ASN A 226 6.06 19.34 17.36
CA ASN A 226 6.12 18.87 18.75
C ASN A 226 4.73 18.54 19.38
N LYS A 227 3.76 18.15 18.55
CA LYS A 227 2.42 17.72 18.95
C LYS A 227 2.32 16.20 18.93
N VAL A 228 3.18 15.55 19.72
CA VAL A 228 3.46 14.10 19.65
C VAL A 228 2.27 13.20 20.02
N THR A 229 1.24 13.74 20.66
CA THR A 229 0.00 13.01 21.01
C THR A 229 -1.19 13.41 20.14
N GLU A 230 -1.27 14.69 19.74
CA GLU A 230 -2.47 15.26 19.12
C GLU A 230 -2.72 14.72 17.70
N TRP A 231 -1.70 14.17 17.03
CA TRP A 231 -1.81 13.64 15.66
C TRP A 231 -2.65 12.35 15.59
N VAL A 232 -2.76 11.61 16.70
CA VAL A 232 -3.44 10.29 16.71
C VAL A 232 -4.93 10.43 16.39
N LYS A 233 -5.63 11.38 17.01
CA LYS A 233 -7.07 11.57 16.84
C LYS A 233 -7.46 11.87 15.38
N PRO A 234 -6.83 12.81 14.66
CA PRO A 234 -7.15 13.08 13.26
C PRO A 234 -6.61 12.00 12.29
N ALA A 235 -5.56 11.25 12.63
CA ALA A 235 -5.04 10.17 11.80
C ALA A 235 -5.93 8.91 11.81
N LEU A 236 -6.61 8.63 12.93
CA LEU A 236 -7.34 7.38 13.15
C LEU A 236 -8.37 7.02 12.06
N PRO A 237 -9.23 7.95 11.55
CA PRO A 237 -10.17 7.61 10.47
C PRO A 237 -9.46 7.20 9.18
N TYR A 238 -8.32 7.84 8.86
CA TYR A 238 -7.53 7.51 7.67
C TYR A 238 -6.82 6.17 7.81
N ALA A 239 -6.40 5.80 9.03
CA ALA A 239 -5.83 4.48 9.30
C ALA A 239 -6.83 3.35 8.99
N PHE A 240 -8.06 3.45 9.51
CA PHE A 240 -9.09 2.44 9.22
C PHE A 240 -9.60 2.47 7.77
N PHE A 241 -9.69 3.66 7.16
CA PHE A 241 -9.97 3.78 5.72
C PHE A 241 -8.91 3.05 4.89
N GLY A 242 -7.63 3.29 5.20
CA GLY A 242 -6.53 2.66 4.49
C GLY A 242 -6.47 1.14 4.73
N VAL A 243 -6.71 0.65 5.95
CA VAL A 243 -6.82 -0.79 6.23
C VAL A 243 -7.92 -1.44 5.37
N MET A 244 -9.09 -0.80 5.30
CA MET A 244 -10.21 -1.30 4.51
C MET A 244 -9.89 -1.35 3.01
N ILE A 245 -9.37 -0.25 2.45
CA ILE A 245 -9.10 -0.18 1.01
C ILE A 245 -7.91 -1.07 0.62
N LEU A 246 -6.83 -1.06 1.40
CA LEU A 246 -5.68 -1.93 1.15
C LEU A 246 -6.05 -3.41 1.24
N GLY A 247 -6.81 -3.80 2.27
CA GLY A 247 -7.32 -5.16 2.41
C GLY A 247 -8.22 -5.55 1.25
N THR A 248 -9.12 -4.66 0.80
CA THR A 248 -9.96 -4.89 -0.38
C THR A 248 -9.11 -5.08 -1.64
N GLY A 249 -8.11 -4.23 -1.85
CA GLY A 249 -7.18 -4.35 -2.98
C GLY A 249 -6.48 -5.70 -3.00
N ILE A 250 -5.94 -6.14 -1.87
CA ILE A 250 -5.24 -7.44 -1.75
C ILE A 250 -6.19 -8.61 -2.01
N LEU A 251 -7.42 -8.59 -1.45
CA LEU A 251 -8.41 -9.63 -1.71
C LEU A 251 -8.83 -9.71 -3.18
N MET A 252 -9.01 -8.55 -3.83
CA MET A 252 -9.24 -8.50 -5.29
C MET A 252 -8.06 -9.07 -6.07
N GLY A 253 -6.83 -8.86 -5.58
CA GLY A 253 -5.61 -9.44 -6.17
C GLY A 253 -5.60 -10.96 -6.07
N GLY A 254 -5.93 -11.52 -4.91
CA GLY A 254 -6.03 -12.98 -4.73
C GLY A 254 -7.13 -13.62 -5.58
N ALA A 255 -8.28 -12.94 -5.73
CA ALA A 255 -9.34 -13.39 -6.64
C ALA A 255 -8.88 -13.36 -8.11
N TRP A 256 -8.15 -12.32 -8.51
CA TRP A 256 -7.57 -12.24 -9.84
C TRP A 256 -6.53 -13.35 -10.08
N ALA A 257 -5.63 -13.58 -9.12
CA ALA A 257 -4.64 -14.64 -9.19
C ALA A 257 -5.32 -16.01 -9.36
N TYR A 258 -6.40 -16.30 -8.62
CA TYR A 258 -7.15 -17.54 -8.79
C TYR A 258 -7.71 -17.74 -10.20
N GLU A 259 -8.20 -16.67 -10.85
CA GLU A 259 -8.74 -16.75 -12.20
C GLU A 259 -7.67 -16.80 -13.29
N ALA A 260 -6.59 -16.03 -13.12
CA ALA A 260 -5.57 -15.83 -14.15
C ALA A 260 -4.40 -16.81 -14.02
N LEU A 261 -4.13 -17.32 -12.82
CA LEU A 261 -3.00 -18.16 -12.50
C LEU A 261 -3.53 -19.52 -12.01
N SER A 262 -3.10 -20.59 -12.66
CA SER A 262 -3.57 -21.96 -12.42
C SER A 262 -3.04 -22.59 -11.12
N PHE A 263 -2.84 -21.78 -10.06
CA PHE A 263 -2.23 -22.21 -8.80
C PHE A 263 -3.13 -23.08 -7.92
N GLY A 264 -4.39 -23.30 -8.31
CA GLY A 264 -5.32 -24.15 -7.56
C GLY A 264 -5.84 -23.54 -6.25
N GLY A 265 -5.61 -22.23 -6.01
CA GLY A 265 -6.05 -21.51 -4.81
C GLY A 265 -5.94 -19.99 -4.95
N PHE A 266 -6.48 -19.25 -3.98
CA PHE A 266 -6.53 -17.78 -3.95
C PHE A 266 -5.23 -17.10 -3.52
N TRP A 267 -4.26 -17.87 -3.02
CA TRP A 267 -2.98 -17.36 -2.54
C TRP A 267 -1.91 -18.44 -2.70
N ALA A 268 -0.77 -18.09 -3.32
CA ALA A 268 0.31 -19.03 -3.60
C ALA A 268 1.61 -18.69 -2.85
N TRP A 269 1.55 -17.72 -1.93
CA TRP A 269 2.74 -17.19 -1.23
C TRP A 269 3.81 -16.64 -2.19
N ASP A 270 3.38 -16.10 -3.34
CA ASP A 270 4.27 -15.43 -4.28
C ASP A 270 4.95 -14.20 -3.60
N PRO A 271 6.25 -13.93 -3.86
CA PRO A 271 6.95 -12.83 -3.20
C PRO A 271 6.32 -11.44 -3.37
N VAL A 272 5.68 -11.14 -4.49
CA VAL A 272 5.01 -9.85 -4.72
C VAL A 272 3.69 -9.79 -3.95
N GLU A 273 2.91 -10.87 -3.95
CA GLU A 273 1.71 -11.01 -3.12
C GLU A 273 2.07 -10.81 -1.64
N ASN A 274 3.10 -11.50 -1.15
CA ASN A 274 3.61 -11.39 0.21
C ASN A 274 4.06 -9.96 0.54
N ALA A 275 4.80 -9.32 -0.37
CA ALA A 275 5.27 -7.95 -0.18
C ALA A 275 4.11 -6.96 -0.01
N SER A 276 2.94 -7.22 -0.62
CA SER A 276 1.74 -6.40 -0.45
C SER A 276 0.99 -6.70 0.87
N LEU A 277 1.04 -7.95 1.34
CA LEU A 277 0.35 -8.40 2.56
C LEU A 277 0.98 -7.87 3.85
N VAL A 278 2.31 -7.84 3.95
CA VAL A 278 3.02 -7.40 5.17
C VAL A 278 2.62 -5.97 5.59
N PRO A 279 2.59 -4.96 4.70
CA PRO A 279 2.08 -3.64 5.04
C PRO A 279 0.66 -3.64 5.61
N LEU A 280 -0.25 -4.46 5.07
CA LEU A 280 -1.63 -4.57 5.59
C LEU A 280 -1.63 -5.08 7.02
N ILE A 281 -0.88 -6.15 7.30
CA ILE A 281 -0.78 -6.77 8.64
C ILE A 281 -0.25 -5.74 9.65
N THR A 282 0.83 -5.02 9.32
CA THR A 282 1.36 -3.98 10.20
C THR A 282 0.41 -2.80 10.35
N PHE A 283 -0.37 -2.48 9.30
CA PHE A 283 -1.32 -1.37 9.34
C PHE A 283 -2.55 -1.68 10.20
N ILE A 284 -3.05 -2.92 10.14
CA ILE A 284 -4.07 -3.43 11.07
C ILE A 284 -3.55 -3.28 12.50
N GLY A 285 -2.30 -3.71 12.76
CA GLY A 285 -1.63 -3.50 14.04
C GLY A 285 -1.62 -2.03 14.47
N ALA A 286 -1.15 -1.14 13.59
CA ALA A 286 -1.10 0.30 13.81
C ALA A 286 -2.49 0.89 14.14
N ALA A 287 -3.52 0.55 13.37
CA ALA A 287 -4.89 1.03 13.59
C ALA A 287 -5.43 0.62 14.97
N HIS A 288 -5.12 -0.60 15.42
CA HIS A 288 -5.53 -1.09 16.73
C HIS A 288 -4.79 -0.41 17.89
N VAL A 289 -3.48 -0.18 17.80
CA VAL A 289 -2.75 0.56 18.86
C VAL A 289 -3.10 2.05 18.87
N LEU A 290 -3.42 2.65 17.73
CA LEU A 290 -3.97 4.01 17.68
C LEU A 290 -5.32 4.08 18.41
N LEU A 291 -6.16 3.04 18.28
CA LEU A 291 -7.42 2.93 19.01
C LEU A 291 -7.20 2.75 20.51
N ILE A 292 -6.23 1.91 20.91
CA ILE A 292 -5.82 1.77 22.32
C ILE A 292 -5.40 3.13 22.88
N PHE A 293 -4.46 3.83 22.22
CA PHE A 293 -4.00 5.15 22.66
C PHE A 293 -5.15 6.14 22.81
N LYS A 294 -6.08 6.19 21.85
CA LYS A 294 -7.27 7.05 21.94
C LYS A 294 -8.14 6.76 23.17
N ARG A 295 -8.17 5.51 23.66
CA ARG A 295 -9.03 5.07 24.77
C ARG A 295 -8.34 5.09 26.13
N THR A 296 -7.04 4.81 26.18
CA THR A 296 -6.29 4.62 27.42
C THR A 296 -5.16 5.62 27.61
N GLY A 297 -4.71 6.30 26.54
CA GLY A 297 -3.53 7.15 26.53
C GLY A 297 -2.20 6.38 26.51
N ARG A 298 -2.24 5.05 26.37
CA ARG A 298 -1.06 4.15 26.38
C ARG A 298 -0.65 3.71 24.97
N THR A 299 0.53 3.11 24.80
CA THR A 299 1.04 2.53 23.54
C THR A 299 1.41 3.53 22.43
N LEU A 300 1.65 4.80 22.79
CA LEU A 300 1.96 5.84 21.80
C LEU A 300 3.19 5.52 20.94
N ILE A 301 4.27 5.03 21.57
CA ILE A 301 5.51 4.68 20.85
C ILE A 301 5.24 3.57 19.85
N THR A 302 4.50 2.52 20.23
CA THR A 302 4.12 1.43 19.34
C THR A 302 3.26 1.94 18.18
N ALA A 303 2.28 2.80 18.47
CA ALA A 303 1.44 3.41 17.43
C ALA A 303 2.24 4.25 16.44
N LEU A 304 3.21 5.02 16.94
CA LEU A 304 4.12 5.80 16.13
C LEU A 304 4.96 4.87 15.23
N ILE A 305 5.66 3.89 15.83
CA ILE A 305 6.56 2.98 15.12
C ILE A 305 5.81 2.18 14.06
N LEU A 306 4.68 1.56 14.39
CA LEU A 306 3.92 0.76 13.42
C LEU A 306 3.34 1.59 12.28
N THR A 307 2.93 2.83 12.55
CA THR A 307 2.47 3.74 11.49
C THR A 307 3.60 4.10 10.54
N VAL A 308 4.81 4.34 11.07
CA VAL A 308 6.01 4.61 10.26
C VAL A 308 6.42 3.39 9.45
N ILE A 309 6.57 2.23 10.10
CA ILE A 309 6.99 0.98 9.47
C ILE A 309 6.00 0.57 8.38
N THR A 310 4.69 0.73 8.58
CA THR A 310 3.69 0.43 7.55
C THR A 310 3.97 1.17 6.24
N PHE A 311 4.22 2.48 6.31
CA PHE A 311 4.51 3.25 5.10
C PHE A 311 5.86 2.85 4.48
N VAL A 312 6.88 2.62 5.32
CA VAL A 312 8.18 2.12 4.85
C VAL A 312 8.05 0.77 4.16
N LEU A 313 7.17 -0.12 4.65
CA LEU A 313 6.92 -1.42 4.03
C LEU A 313 6.18 -1.30 2.69
N ILE A 314 5.34 -0.28 2.48
CA ILE A 314 4.79 0.05 1.15
C ILE A 314 5.92 0.46 0.18
N LEU A 315 6.87 1.28 0.64
CA LEU A 315 8.05 1.64 -0.16
C LEU A 315 8.93 0.42 -0.43
N TYR A 316 9.10 -0.46 0.57
CA TYR A 316 9.85 -1.70 0.41
C TYR A 316 9.18 -2.67 -0.56
N SER A 317 7.86 -2.81 -0.50
CA SER A 317 7.07 -3.57 -1.47
C SER A 317 7.24 -3.02 -2.89
N THR A 318 7.23 -1.70 -3.04
CA THR A 318 7.50 -1.03 -4.33
C THR A 318 8.93 -1.31 -4.81
N PHE A 319 9.93 -1.25 -3.92
CA PHE A 319 11.31 -1.60 -4.24
C PHE A 319 11.41 -3.06 -4.70
N LEU A 320 10.86 -4.01 -3.95
CA LEU A 320 10.88 -5.43 -4.29
C LEU A 320 10.26 -5.71 -5.66
N THR A 321 9.11 -5.09 -5.94
CA THR A 321 8.34 -5.33 -7.17
C THR A 321 8.90 -4.61 -8.40
N ARG A 322 9.65 -3.50 -8.24
CA ARG A 322 10.07 -2.63 -9.37
C ARG A 322 11.57 -2.57 -9.61
N SER A 323 12.40 -3.06 -8.68
CA SER A 323 13.87 -3.02 -8.80
C SER A 323 14.47 -4.18 -9.61
N GLY A 324 13.65 -5.12 -10.10
CA GLY A 324 14.12 -6.36 -10.73
C GLY A 324 14.69 -7.39 -9.76
N ILE A 325 14.76 -7.11 -8.45
CA ILE A 325 15.36 -8.03 -7.46
C ILE A 325 14.60 -9.35 -7.30
N LEU A 326 13.32 -9.37 -7.65
CA LEU A 326 12.46 -10.55 -7.63
C LEU A 326 12.29 -11.21 -9.01
N GLY A 327 13.07 -10.80 -10.02
CA GLY A 327 12.88 -11.21 -11.42
C GLY A 327 12.87 -12.73 -11.63
N ASP A 328 13.66 -13.48 -10.86
CA ASP A 328 13.77 -14.94 -10.97
C ASP A 328 12.84 -15.70 -10.01
N THR A 329 12.17 -15.00 -9.08
CA THR A 329 11.42 -15.63 -7.98
C THR A 329 9.93 -15.26 -7.95
N SER A 330 9.49 -14.30 -8.75
CA SER A 330 8.08 -13.92 -8.84
C SER A 330 7.64 -13.64 -10.27
N VAL A 331 6.45 -14.12 -10.61
CA VAL A 331 5.79 -13.89 -11.91
C VAL A 331 5.19 -12.49 -12.03
N HIS A 332 5.05 -11.77 -10.90
CA HIS A 332 4.46 -10.43 -10.85
C HIS A 332 5.51 -9.32 -10.79
N ALA A 333 6.80 -9.66 -10.76
CA ALA A 333 7.88 -8.68 -10.65
C ALA A 333 8.08 -7.93 -11.98
N PHE A 334 8.37 -6.62 -11.88
CA PHE A 334 8.77 -5.81 -13.02
C PHE A 334 10.28 -5.86 -13.22
N THR A 335 10.70 -5.68 -14.47
CA THR A 335 12.10 -5.47 -14.85
C THR A 335 12.62 -4.13 -14.32
N ASP A 336 13.90 -4.04 -13.96
CA ASP A 336 14.51 -2.77 -13.55
C ASP A 336 14.59 -1.80 -14.74
N LEU A 337 14.02 -0.61 -14.59
CA LEU A 337 14.13 0.49 -15.58
C LEU A 337 15.35 1.39 -15.34
N GLY A 338 16.32 0.92 -14.54
CA GLY A 338 17.47 1.68 -14.07
C GLY A 338 17.13 2.62 -12.92
N MET A 339 16.11 2.29 -12.11
CA MET A 339 15.59 3.16 -11.04
C MET A 339 15.74 2.54 -9.65
N SER A 340 16.31 1.34 -9.52
CA SER A 340 16.49 0.64 -8.25
C SER A 340 17.23 1.48 -7.20
N GLY A 341 18.30 2.18 -7.58
CA GLY A 341 19.03 3.10 -6.70
C GLY A 341 18.18 4.30 -6.24
N HIS A 342 17.38 4.87 -7.14
CA HIS A 342 16.47 5.97 -6.83
C HIS A 342 15.37 5.53 -5.85
N LEU A 343 14.79 4.35 -6.04
CA LEU A 343 13.81 3.75 -5.11
C LEU A 343 14.43 3.47 -3.74
N LEU A 344 15.67 2.99 -3.70
CA LEU A 344 16.40 2.77 -2.45
C LEU A 344 16.61 4.08 -1.68
N ILE A 345 17.04 5.15 -2.34
CA ILE A 345 17.20 6.48 -1.72
C ILE A 345 15.86 6.97 -1.16
N TYR A 346 14.77 6.81 -1.94
CA TYR A 346 13.42 7.19 -1.50
C TYR A 346 13.02 6.44 -0.22
N MET A 347 13.17 5.11 -0.21
CA MET A 347 12.88 4.27 0.96
C MET A 347 13.73 4.65 2.18
N LEU A 348 15.05 4.83 2.00
CA LEU A 348 15.96 5.21 3.08
C LEU A 348 15.63 6.59 3.65
N PHE A 349 15.30 7.57 2.80
CA PHE A 349 14.92 8.91 3.23
C PHE A 349 13.70 8.87 4.17
N PHE A 350 12.63 8.15 3.79
CA PHE A 350 11.42 8.03 4.61
C PHE A 350 11.55 7.05 5.79
N THR A 351 12.65 6.31 5.88
CA THR A 351 13.02 5.52 7.06
C THR A 351 13.81 6.37 8.06
N VAL A 352 14.82 7.09 7.58
CA VAL A 352 15.77 7.86 8.41
C VAL A 352 15.12 9.14 8.95
N LEU A 353 14.35 9.85 8.14
CA LEU A 353 13.70 11.11 8.54
C LEU A 353 12.84 10.95 9.82
N PRO A 354 11.87 10.02 9.89
CA PRO A 354 11.10 9.82 11.12
C PRO A 354 11.98 9.32 12.26
N ALA A 355 12.98 8.46 12.02
CA ALA A 355 13.88 7.99 13.07
C ALA A 355 14.64 9.16 13.76
N ILE A 356 15.16 10.10 12.96
CA ILE A 356 15.80 11.32 13.48
C ILE A 356 14.80 12.13 14.30
N PHE A 357 13.59 12.37 13.80
CA PHE A 357 12.61 13.19 14.50
C PHE A 357 12.04 12.52 15.76
N ILE A 358 11.91 11.19 15.77
CA ILE A 358 11.57 10.42 16.97
C ILE A 358 12.66 10.60 18.02
N PHE A 359 13.92 10.47 17.63
CA PHE A 359 15.07 10.67 18.52
C PHE A 359 15.09 12.10 19.08
N LEU A 360 14.92 13.12 18.23
CA LEU A 360 14.88 14.53 18.65
C LEU A 360 13.69 14.86 19.57
N ARG A 361 12.59 14.11 19.48
CA ARG A 361 11.38 14.29 20.30
C ARG A 361 11.24 13.27 21.42
N TRP A 362 12.24 12.42 21.65
CA TRP A 362 12.17 11.29 22.58
C TRP A 362 11.70 11.71 23.98
N ASN A 363 12.21 12.83 24.49
CA ASN A 363 11.86 13.34 25.81
C ASN A 363 10.45 13.95 25.89
N SER A 364 9.86 14.34 24.76
CA SER A 364 8.49 14.87 24.69
C SER A 364 7.44 13.76 24.58
N ILE A 365 7.84 12.53 24.22
CA ILE A 365 6.94 11.38 24.10
C ILE A 365 6.58 10.87 25.50
N PRO A 366 5.27 10.86 25.87
CA PRO A 366 4.83 10.30 27.14
C PRO A 366 5.27 8.84 27.30
N LYS A 367 5.81 8.51 28.48
CA LYS A 367 6.17 7.14 28.88
C LYS A 367 5.01 6.51 29.65
N ASP A 368 4.69 5.26 29.33
CA ASP A 368 3.71 4.49 30.09
C ASP A 368 4.28 4.17 31.48
N ARG A 369 3.53 4.48 32.55
CA ARG A 369 4.00 4.38 33.95
C ARG A 369 3.59 3.09 34.66
N SER A 370 2.81 2.23 34.01
CA SER A 370 2.30 0.99 34.61
C SER A 370 1.88 0.02 33.52
N GLU A 371 2.01 -1.27 33.80
CA GLU A 371 1.56 -2.34 32.90
C GLU A 371 0.03 -2.38 32.74
N ASP A 372 -0.42 -2.93 31.62
CA ASP A 372 -1.84 -3.20 31.37
C ASP A 372 -2.27 -4.46 32.14
N LYS A 373 -3.46 -4.43 32.74
CA LYS A 373 -3.99 -5.61 33.43
C LYS A 373 -4.32 -6.70 32.41
N ILE A 374 -3.99 -7.96 32.71
CA ILE A 374 -4.35 -9.12 31.86
C ILE A 374 -5.87 -9.20 31.63
N SER A 375 -6.68 -8.73 32.57
CA SER A 375 -8.15 -8.66 32.42
C SER A 375 -8.67 -7.55 31.48
N SER A 376 -7.79 -6.70 30.96
CA SER A 376 -8.15 -5.55 30.15
C SER A 376 -8.22 -5.89 28.65
N ARG A 377 -9.05 -5.15 27.92
CA ARG A 377 -9.15 -5.27 26.46
C ARG A 377 -7.85 -4.87 25.76
N GLU A 378 -7.23 -3.77 26.20
CA GLU A 378 -6.00 -3.24 25.60
C GLU A 378 -4.83 -4.21 25.68
N PHE A 379 -4.70 -4.98 26.77
CA PHE A 379 -3.67 -6.01 26.91
C PHE A 379 -3.79 -7.05 25.78
N TRP A 380 -4.97 -7.65 25.61
CA TRP A 380 -5.16 -8.69 24.60
C TRP A 380 -5.19 -8.16 23.17
N MET A 381 -5.63 -6.92 22.96
CA MET A 381 -5.45 -6.24 21.68
C MET A 381 -3.96 -6.08 21.36
N PHE A 382 -3.13 -5.70 22.34
CA PHE A 382 -1.68 -5.59 22.16
C PHE A 382 -1.02 -6.95 21.87
N ILE A 383 -1.44 -8.03 22.55
CA ILE A 383 -0.99 -9.40 22.22
C ILE A 383 -1.35 -9.78 20.78
N GLY A 384 -2.56 -9.42 20.33
CA GLY A 384 -2.96 -9.61 18.93
C GLY A 384 -2.04 -8.86 17.97
N VAL A 385 -1.73 -7.59 18.26
CA VAL A 385 -0.78 -6.79 17.47
C VAL A 385 0.62 -7.40 17.47
N LEU A 386 1.11 -7.90 18.61
CA LEU A 386 2.41 -8.57 18.68
C LEU A 386 2.43 -9.84 17.80
N THR A 387 1.35 -10.61 17.82
CA THR A 387 1.18 -11.81 16.98
C THR A 387 1.24 -11.45 15.48
N LEU A 388 0.57 -10.35 15.09
CA LEU A 388 0.63 -9.83 13.73
C LEU A 388 2.03 -9.34 13.34
N ILE A 389 2.78 -8.72 14.27
CA ILE A 389 4.17 -8.31 14.02
C ILE A 389 5.06 -9.53 13.77
N ILE A 390 4.90 -10.61 14.54
CA ILE A 390 5.66 -11.86 14.33
C ILE A 390 5.36 -12.44 12.95
N SER A 391 4.09 -12.46 12.54
CA SER A 391 3.68 -12.85 11.18
C SER A 391 4.37 -12.01 10.10
N ALA A 392 4.28 -10.68 10.23
CA ALA A 392 4.89 -9.74 9.30
C ALA A 392 6.41 -9.93 9.19
N LEU A 393 7.11 -10.13 10.32
CA LEU A 393 8.56 -10.38 10.36
C LEU A 393 8.94 -11.69 9.67
N GLN A 394 8.22 -12.77 9.93
CA GLN A 394 8.47 -14.06 9.28
C GLN A 394 8.26 -13.95 7.76
N ILE A 395 7.14 -13.35 7.32
CA ILE A 395 6.85 -13.21 5.89
C ILE A 395 7.92 -12.35 5.22
N THR A 396 8.27 -11.21 5.82
CA THR A 396 9.28 -10.30 5.29
C THR A 396 10.62 -11.02 5.15
N PHE A 397 11.08 -11.71 6.20
CA PHE A 397 12.38 -12.37 6.20
C PHE A 397 12.55 -13.34 5.03
N VAL A 398 11.57 -14.21 4.79
CA VAL A 398 11.59 -15.22 3.72
C VAL A 398 11.44 -14.58 2.34
N THR A 399 10.53 -13.61 2.21
CA THR A 399 10.30 -12.86 0.95
C THR A 399 11.56 -12.09 0.53
N SER A 400 12.36 -11.65 1.51
CA SER A 400 13.59 -10.90 1.32
C SER A 400 14.82 -11.75 1.00
N ILE A 401 14.72 -13.08 0.84
CA ILE A 401 15.87 -13.96 0.50
C ILE A 401 16.70 -13.41 -0.69
N PRO A 402 16.11 -13.02 -1.83
CA PRO A 402 16.87 -12.44 -2.94
C PRO A 402 17.61 -11.14 -2.58
N VAL A 403 17.05 -10.34 -1.69
CA VAL A 403 17.69 -9.12 -1.17
C VAL A 403 18.88 -9.48 -0.28
N TRP A 404 18.74 -10.47 0.60
CA TRP A 404 19.84 -10.94 1.45
C TRP A 404 21.00 -11.50 0.63
N ASN A 405 20.69 -12.31 -0.39
CA ASN A 405 21.68 -12.85 -1.32
C ASN A 405 22.46 -11.72 -2.00
N LYS A 406 21.76 -10.70 -2.53
CA LYS A 406 22.42 -9.57 -3.19
C LYS A 406 23.23 -8.68 -2.23
N LEU A 407 22.74 -8.44 -1.01
CA LEU A 407 23.40 -7.55 -0.05
C LEU A 407 24.63 -8.17 0.59
N PHE A 408 24.59 -9.47 0.87
CA PHE A 408 25.62 -10.16 1.65
C PHE A 408 26.42 -11.19 0.84
N GLY A 409 26.14 -11.35 -0.46
CA GLY A 409 26.79 -12.34 -1.31
C GLY A 409 26.49 -13.78 -0.87
N LEU A 410 25.25 -14.03 -0.45
CA LEU A 410 24.79 -15.34 0.00
C LEU A 410 24.13 -16.11 -1.16
N ASP A 411 24.10 -17.43 -1.04
CA ASP A 411 23.41 -18.35 -1.96
C ASP A 411 22.27 -19.08 -1.24
N LEU A 412 21.44 -18.33 -0.50
CA LEU A 412 20.27 -18.91 0.16
C LEU A 412 19.21 -19.27 -0.88
N ALA A 413 18.85 -20.55 -0.96
CA ALA A 413 17.73 -20.99 -1.78
C ALA A 413 16.39 -20.66 -1.09
N PRO A 414 15.33 -20.31 -1.87
CA PRO A 414 13.97 -20.29 -1.36
C PRO A 414 13.56 -21.66 -0.78
N PRO A 415 12.54 -21.71 0.11
CA PRO A 415 12.02 -22.97 0.63
C PRO A 415 11.60 -23.92 -0.49
N ALA A 416 11.93 -25.21 -0.36
CA ALA A 416 11.60 -26.23 -1.37
C ALA A 416 10.09 -26.44 -1.53
N ASP A 417 9.34 -26.40 -0.42
CA ASP A 417 7.88 -26.34 -0.42
C ASP A 417 7.47 -24.99 0.20
N VAL A 418 7.18 -24.03 -0.67
CA VAL A 418 6.83 -22.65 -0.27
C VAL A 418 5.53 -22.64 0.53
N ILE A 419 4.51 -23.38 0.08
CA ILE A 419 3.19 -23.38 0.72
C ILE A 419 3.29 -23.96 2.12
N ASP A 420 3.93 -25.12 2.27
CA ASP A 420 4.10 -25.76 3.57
C ASP A 420 4.95 -24.91 4.52
N HIS A 421 6.04 -24.31 4.01
CA HIS A 421 6.91 -23.44 4.78
C HIS A 421 6.12 -22.28 5.41
N TYR A 422 5.37 -21.50 4.61
CA TYR A 422 4.59 -20.39 5.14
C TYR A 422 3.44 -20.87 6.04
N ASN A 423 2.70 -21.90 5.62
CA ASN A 423 1.56 -22.41 6.37
C ASN A 423 1.94 -22.94 7.76
N SER A 424 3.13 -23.54 7.91
CA SER A 424 3.64 -24.01 9.21
C SER A 424 3.78 -22.90 10.25
N TRP A 425 3.99 -21.65 9.82
CA TRP A 425 4.06 -20.47 10.69
C TRP A 425 2.73 -19.71 10.75
N GLN A 426 2.09 -19.50 9.61
CA GLN A 426 0.97 -18.59 9.48
C GLN A 426 -0.34 -19.20 9.98
N ILE A 427 -0.54 -20.52 9.89
CA ILE A 427 -1.75 -21.17 10.44
C ILE A 427 -1.82 -21.04 11.97
N PRO A 428 -0.78 -21.37 12.76
CA PRO A 428 -0.79 -21.12 14.21
C PRO A 428 -1.05 -19.66 14.58
N ILE A 429 -0.48 -18.72 13.84
CA ILE A 429 -0.71 -17.28 14.03
C ILE A 429 -2.18 -16.94 13.76
N ALA A 430 -2.74 -17.41 12.64
CA ALA A 430 -4.14 -17.19 12.29
C ALA A 430 -5.10 -17.75 13.34
N ILE A 431 -4.81 -18.93 13.90
CA ILE A 431 -5.56 -19.52 15.02
C ILE A 431 -5.57 -18.56 16.22
N ILE A 432 -4.39 -18.08 16.65
CA ILE A 432 -4.27 -17.17 17.78
C ILE A 432 -5.07 -15.88 17.52
N VAL A 433 -4.92 -15.29 16.34
CA VAL A 433 -5.63 -14.05 15.96
C VAL A 433 -7.15 -14.27 15.97
N CYS A 434 -7.65 -15.36 15.39
CA CYS A 434 -9.09 -15.66 15.35
C CYS A 434 -9.69 -15.88 16.75
N LEU A 435 -8.97 -16.59 17.63
CA LEU A 435 -9.36 -16.76 19.03
C LEU A 435 -9.44 -15.41 19.76
N LEU A 436 -8.44 -14.54 19.57
CA LEU A 436 -8.44 -13.20 20.15
C LEU A 436 -9.57 -12.34 19.59
N ILE A 437 -9.86 -12.43 18.29
CA ILE A 437 -10.97 -11.72 17.64
C ILE A 437 -12.31 -12.13 18.25
N GLY A 438 -12.53 -13.42 18.51
CA GLY A 438 -13.75 -13.94 19.14
C GLY A 438 -13.91 -13.51 20.61
N LEU A 439 -12.81 -13.38 21.35
CA LEU A 439 -12.84 -13.08 22.79
C LEU A 439 -12.80 -11.57 23.12
N THR A 440 -11.94 -10.81 22.46
CA THR A 440 -11.52 -9.47 22.93
C THR A 440 -12.63 -8.41 22.91
N GLN A 441 -13.66 -8.56 22.07
CA GLN A 441 -14.79 -7.63 22.06
C GLN A 441 -15.59 -7.67 23.38
N PHE A 442 -15.64 -8.82 24.05
CA PHE A 442 -16.31 -8.99 25.34
C PHE A 442 -15.53 -8.37 26.50
N LEU A 443 -14.25 -8.04 26.31
CA LEU A 443 -13.44 -7.36 27.31
C LEU A 443 -13.70 -5.86 27.32
N LYS A 444 -13.62 -5.26 28.51
CA LYS A 444 -13.69 -3.82 28.74
C LYS A 444 -12.29 -3.24 28.84
N TYR A 445 -12.14 -1.97 28.44
CA TYR A 445 -10.88 -1.25 28.66
C TYR A 445 -10.56 -1.14 30.15
N LYS A 446 -9.27 -1.09 30.50
CA LYS A 446 -8.69 -1.02 31.86
C LYS A 446 -8.85 -2.29 32.70
N SER A 447 -10.05 -2.85 32.79
CA SER A 447 -10.30 -4.10 33.52
C SER A 447 -11.66 -4.70 33.20
N THR A 448 -11.73 -6.03 33.20
CA THR A 448 -12.98 -6.79 33.03
C THR A 448 -13.14 -7.77 34.19
N ASN A 449 -14.36 -7.90 34.72
CA ASN A 449 -14.68 -8.95 35.69
C ASN A 449 -14.72 -10.32 34.99
N SER A 450 -14.05 -11.34 35.54
CA SER A 450 -13.99 -12.70 34.99
C SER A 450 -15.36 -13.36 34.87
N ASP A 451 -16.27 -13.14 35.82
CA ASP A 451 -17.63 -13.70 35.79
C ASP A 451 -18.46 -13.10 34.66
N TYR A 452 -18.22 -11.81 34.37
CA TYR A 452 -18.82 -11.16 33.20
C TYR A 452 -18.35 -11.83 31.91
N VAL A 453 -17.06 -12.10 31.76
CA VAL A 453 -16.52 -12.76 30.55
C VAL A 453 -17.12 -14.15 30.40
N LYS A 454 -17.05 -14.97 31.45
CA LYS A 454 -17.60 -16.34 31.46
C LYS A 454 -19.08 -16.33 31.05
N LYS A 455 -19.90 -15.47 31.67
CA LYS A 455 -21.35 -15.36 31.40
C LYS A 455 -21.68 -14.99 29.95
N HIS A 456 -20.87 -14.17 29.29
CA HIS A 456 -21.17 -13.70 27.94
C HIS A 456 -20.51 -14.56 26.85
N VAL A 457 -19.34 -15.16 27.11
CA VAL A 457 -18.58 -15.91 26.10
C VAL A 457 -19.02 -17.36 25.96
N TRP A 458 -19.55 -17.99 27.02
CA TRP A 458 -19.81 -19.45 27.01
C TRP A 458 -20.77 -19.89 25.90
N ILE A 459 -21.79 -19.09 25.57
CA ILE A 459 -22.76 -19.43 24.51
C ILE A 459 -22.05 -19.48 23.16
N SER A 460 -21.27 -18.46 22.84
CA SER A 460 -20.53 -18.37 21.58
C SER A 460 -19.51 -19.49 21.46
N LEU A 461 -18.82 -19.81 22.56
CA LEU A 461 -17.87 -20.91 22.61
C LEU A 461 -18.56 -22.27 22.35
N LEU A 462 -19.67 -22.54 23.04
CA LEU A 462 -20.43 -23.77 22.88
C LEU A 462 -20.96 -23.93 21.45
N LEU A 463 -21.58 -22.88 20.90
CA LEU A 463 -22.07 -22.88 19.53
C LEU A 463 -20.94 -23.12 18.52
N SER A 464 -19.76 -22.55 18.76
CA SER A 464 -18.61 -22.74 17.88
C SER A 464 -18.08 -24.17 17.93
N ILE A 465 -18.05 -24.80 19.10
CA ILE A 465 -17.69 -26.22 19.24
C ILE A 465 -18.68 -27.10 18.48
N VAL A 466 -19.99 -26.85 18.63
CA VAL A 466 -21.03 -27.64 17.96
C VAL A 466 -20.94 -27.48 16.44
N ILE A 467 -20.87 -26.25 15.93
CA ILE A 467 -20.78 -25.98 14.49
C ILE A 467 -19.51 -26.62 13.91
N SER A 468 -18.36 -26.43 14.56
CA SER A 468 -17.10 -27.01 14.08
C SER A 468 -17.13 -28.53 14.10
N GLY A 469 -17.64 -29.13 15.19
CA GLY A 469 -17.78 -30.58 15.32
C GLY A 469 -18.69 -31.19 14.26
N LEU A 470 -19.78 -30.51 13.90
CA LEU A 470 -20.63 -30.93 12.78
C LEU A 470 -19.91 -30.81 11.43
N SER A 471 -19.14 -29.74 11.22
CA SER A 471 -18.34 -29.58 9.99
C SER A 471 -17.29 -30.69 9.83
N PHE A 472 -16.69 -31.16 10.93
CA PHE A 472 -15.68 -32.22 10.92
C PHE A 472 -16.22 -33.59 10.48
N ILE A 473 -17.54 -33.77 10.46
CA ILE A 473 -18.16 -35.00 9.94
C ILE A 473 -18.07 -35.06 8.41
N TRP A 474 -18.06 -33.90 7.74
CA TRP A 474 -18.12 -33.78 6.28
C TRP A 474 -16.79 -33.35 5.66
N LEU A 475 -15.91 -32.74 6.45
CA LEU A 475 -14.61 -32.24 6.01
C LEU A 475 -13.52 -33.12 6.57
N ASP A 476 -12.80 -33.79 5.68
CA ASP A 476 -11.61 -34.57 6.03
C ASP A 476 -10.36 -33.74 5.71
N PHE A 477 -9.67 -33.28 6.76
CA PHE A 477 -8.40 -32.56 6.61
C PHE A 477 -7.22 -33.47 6.95
N ASP A 478 -6.16 -33.39 6.15
CA ASP A 478 -4.94 -34.18 6.34
C ASP A 478 -4.13 -33.80 7.60
N ARG A 479 -4.38 -32.61 8.19
CA ARG A 479 -3.60 -32.09 9.32
C ARG A 479 -4.49 -31.50 10.41
N ILE A 480 -4.16 -31.81 11.67
CA ILE A 480 -4.90 -31.35 12.86
C ILE A 480 -5.02 -29.82 12.96
N GLN A 481 -4.01 -29.09 12.47
CA GLN A 481 -3.99 -27.62 12.47
C GLN A 481 -5.17 -27.00 11.70
N TYR A 482 -5.66 -27.65 10.64
CA TYR A 482 -6.81 -27.16 9.88
C TYR A 482 -8.13 -27.31 10.65
N TYR A 483 -8.29 -28.39 11.43
CA TYR A 483 -9.42 -28.55 12.34
C TYR A 483 -9.42 -27.45 13.42
N ILE A 484 -8.25 -27.12 13.99
CA ILE A 484 -8.11 -26.07 15.00
C ILE A 484 -8.39 -24.69 14.38
N LEU A 485 -7.86 -24.43 13.18
CA LEU A 485 -8.14 -23.20 12.44
C LEU A 485 -9.62 -23.04 12.15
N MET A 486 -10.28 -24.09 11.63
CA MET A 486 -11.73 -24.08 11.40
C MET A 486 -12.49 -23.71 12.68
N PHE A 487 -12.15 -24.33 13.82
CA PHE A 487 -12.76 -23.96 15.09
C PHE A 487 -12.52 -22.49 15.47
N ALA A 488 -11.28 -22.01 15.36
CA ALA A 488 -10.94 -20.63 15.69
C ALA A 488 -11.67 -19.62 14.79
N SER A 489 -11.77 -19.90 13.49
CA SER A 489 -12.49 -19.11 12.49
C SER A 489 -14.00 -19.08 12.79
N VAL A 490 -14.61 -20.24 13.06
CA VAL A 490 -16.02 -20.32 13.49
C VAL A 490 -16.23 -19.53 14.78
N TYR A 491 -15.31 -19.61 15.75
CA TYR A 491 -15.39 -18.83 16.99
C TYR A 491 -15.26 -17.33 16.76
N ALA A 492 -14.41 -16.89 15.83
CA ALA A 492 -14.34 -15.49 15.42
C ALA A 492 -15.67 -15.02 14.84
N ILE A 493 -16.30 -15.80 13.96
CA ILE A 493 -17.60 -15.48 13.35
C ILE A 493 -18.71 -15.44 14.41
N VAL A 494 -18.91 -16.55 15.12
CA VAL A 494 -19.99 -16.73 16.09
C VAL A 494 -19.83 -15.77 17.26
N GLY A 495 -18.62 -15.58 17.78
CA GLY A 495 -18.33 -14.64 18.87
C GLY A 495 -18.67 -13.20 18.51
N ASN A 496 -18.35 -12.76 17.29
CA ASN A 496 -18.64 -11.39 16.86
C ASN A 496 -20.12 -11.20 16.48
N LEU A 497 -20.77 -12.19 15.87
CA LEU A 497 -22.21 -12.17 15.61
C LEU A 497 -23.00 -12.10 16.92
N ASP A 498 -22.58 -12.91 17.89
CA ASP A 498 -23.17 -12.94 19.21
C ASP A 498 -23.00 -11.61 19.95
N TYR A 499 -21.80 -11.03 19.93
CA TYR A 499 -21.55 -9.70 20.47
C TYR A 499 -22.44 -8.64 19.80
N PHE A 500 -22.57 -8.72 18.47
CA PHE A 500 -23.44 -7.84 17.68
C PHE A 500 -24.90 -7.91 18.15
N ILE A 501 -25.43 -9.11 18.32
CA ILE A 501 -26.83 -9.31 18.67
C ILE A 501 -27.09 -9.04 20.15
N ARG A 502 -26.35 -9.68 21.07
CA ARG A 502 -26.66 -9.64 22.52
C ARG A 502 -26.10 -8.40 23.23
N ILE A 503 -24.89 -7.97 22.89
CA ILE A 503 -24.20 -6.90 23.63
C ILE A 503 -24.54 -5.53 23.05
N ILE A 504 -24.41 -5.35 21.74
CA ILE A 504 -24.72 -4.07 21.08
C ILE A 504 -26.14 -4.00 20.51
N LYS A 505 -26.97 -5.04 20.72
CA LYS A 505 -28.41 -5.07 20.44
C LYS A 505 -28.74 -4.75 18.98
N ALA A 506 -27.97 -5.34 18.05
CA ALA A 506 -28.11 -5.16 16.61
C ALA A 506 -28.05 -3.70 16.12
N LYS A 507 -27.44 -2.79 16.90
CA LYS A 507 -27.28 -1.38 16.51
C LYS A 507 -26.21 -1.25 15.44
N VAL A 508 -26.64 -1.05 14.20
CA VAL A 508 -25.77 -0.95 13.01
C VAL A 508 -24.68 0.12 13.15
N ASN A 509 -24.97 1.25 13.81
CA ASN A 509 -23.98 2.33 14.00
C ASN A 509 -22.75 1.92 14.83
N TYR A 510 -22.80 0.78 15.54
CA TYR A 510 -21.69 0.27 16.35
C TYR A 510 -21.18 -1.10 15.87
N SER A 511 -21.69 -1.61 14.74
CA SER A 511 -21.39 -2.97 14.27
C SER A 511 -20.06 -3.12 13.54
N GLY A 512 -19.43 -2.02 13.12
CA GLY A 512 -18.29 -2.06 12.20
C GLY A 512 -17.16 -3.00 12.63
N ALA A 513 -16.81 -3.03 13.91
CA ALA A 513 -15.79 -3.94 14.41
C ALA A 513 -16.25 -5.41 14.34
N SER A 514 -17.48 -5.71 14.77
CA SER A 514 -18.03 -7.07 14.73
C SER A 514 -18.15 -7.59 13.29
N VAL A 515 -18.62 -6.76 12.36
CA VAL A 515 -18.75 -7.13 10.94
C VAL A 515 -17.38 -7.38 10.29
N ALA A 516 -16.42 -6.48 10.49
CA ALA A 516 -15.07 -6.65 9.94
C ALA A 516 -14.40 -7.92 10.47
N HIS A 517 -14.53 -8.19 11.76
CA HIS A 517 -13.98 -9.37 12.41
C HIS A 517 -14.65 -10.68 12.00
N MET A 518 -15.98 -10.67 11.74
CA MET A 518 -16.64 -11.82 11.11
C MET A 518 -16.08 -12.08 9.72
N GLY A 519 -15.83 -11.03 8.93
CA GLY A 519 -15.17 -11.13 7.62
C GLY A 519 -13.81 -11.83 7.70
N VAL A 520 -12.98 -11.47 8.70
CA VAL A 520 -11.69 -12.15 8.94
C VAL A 520 -11.87 -13.63 9.30
N GLY A 521 -12.95 -14.02 9.97
CA GLY A 521 -13.21 -15.44 10.23
C GLY A 521 -13.71 -16.22 9.01
N PHE A 522 -14.22 -15.56 7.97
CA PHE A 522 -14.65 -16.20 6.72
C PHE A 522 -13.51 -16.40 5.72
N ILE A 523 -12.54 -15.48 5.73
CA ILE A 523 -11.27 -15.58 4.98
C ILE A 523 -10.39 -16.61 5.68
#